data_AF-A0A1Q6E547-F1
#
_entry.id   AF-A0A1Q6E547-F1
#
_cell.length_a   1.000
_cell.length_b   1.000
_cell.length_c   1.000
_cell.angle_alpha   90.00
_cell.angle_beta   90.00
_cell.angle_gamma   90.00
#
_symmetry.space_group_name_H-M   'P 1'
#
loop_
_entity.id
_entity.type
_entity.pdbx_description
1 polymer ?
#
loop_
_entity_poly.entity_id
_entity_poly.type
_entity_poly.pdbx_seq_one_letter_code
_entity_poly.pdbx_strand_id
1 'polypeptide(L)'
;MTKPNSSVADSTVVYQLSLLEQAINAPLLVVGYGSPMKACVKACVKNECSQIWVTGTKDKEKGFSCSGSARVALLGDKFDARLFTNVYAVIQAAKMCGAGALLVCDTNFVADPLLRMVAHQNGICVLTPMEKDRSHSLWVECHPDPAFAEHEPNWRRCPKCKMHHDEQPVLATGGVCPTCGELYRLTSSERIALLFDEGSFEEWDASMDESDPLEFPQFNELIEKQRVRSGFDEGVRTGKVKLDGREVALCIMESTFMMGSMGSVVGEKVTRAVERATDEGLPLFIFTASGGARMQEGLVSLMQMGKISAAIERHGRAGLLYVSVITDPTTGGVTASCAYRFCGPSCNPGHHQTDAARRIPDGRVCA
;
A
#
# COMPACT_ATOMS: atom_id res chain seq x y z
N MET A 1 -30.28 26.53 -26.84
CA MET A 1 -30.07 27.71 -25.99
C MET A 1 -30.86 27.53 -24.70
N THR A 2 -30.20 27.12 -23.62
CA THR A 2 -30.69 27.24 -22.24
C THR A 2 -29.48 27.04 -21.32
N LYS A 3 -28.95 28.14 -20.79
CA LYS A 3 -27.93 28.15 -19.72
C LYS A 3 -28.56 27.71 -18.40
N PRO A 4 -27.82 27.03 -17.53
CA PRO A 4 -27.97 27.21 -16.09
C PRO A 4 -26.91 28.22 -15.58
N ASN A 5 -27.37 29.38 -15.10
CA ASN A 5 -26.73 30.10 -13.99
C ASN A 5 -27.00 29.25 -12.73
N SER A 6 -26.11 29.09 -11.76
CA SER A 6 -25.42 30.15 -11.03
C SER A 6 -24.11 29.61 -10.41
N SER A 7 -23.02 30.33 -10.69
CA SER A 7 -21.73 30.24 -10.02
C SER A 7 -21.86 30.43 -8.51
N VAL A 8 -21.49 29.41 -7.73
CA VAL A 8 -21.05 29.63 -6.36
C VAL A 8 -19.75 30.43 -6.46
N ALA A 9 -19.80 31.68 -6.01
CA ALA A 9 -18.60 32.51 -5.95
C ALA A 9 -17.69 31.92 -4.86
N ASP A 10 -16.62 31.25 -5.26
CA ASP A 10 -15.51 30.92 -4.35
C ASP A 10 -14.92 32.23 -3.85
N SER A 11 -15.35 32.67 -2.66
CA SER A 11 -14.74 33.79 -1.97
C SER A 11 -13.33 33.37 -1.56
N THR A 12 -12.34 33.75 -2.36
CA THR A 12 -10.92 33.52 -2.04
C THR A 12 -10.56 34.27 -0.77
N VAL A 13 -10.40 33.55 0.34
CA VAL A 13 -9.94 34.15 1.60
C VAL A 13 -8.44 34.38 1.52
N VAL A 14 -8.02 35.62 1.70
CA VAL A 14 -6.60 36.01 1.71
C VAL A 14 -6.24 36.48 3.10
N TYR A 15 -5.23 35.85 3.68
CA TYR A 15 -4.69 36.21 4.98
C TYR A 15 -3.40 37.02 4.81
N GLN A 16 -3.31 38.11 5.57
CA GLN A 16 -2.04 38.76 5.84
C GLN A 16 -1.36 38.06 7.01
N LEU A 17 -0.09 37.71 6.85
CA LEU A 17 0.62 36.85 7.78
C LEU A 17 0.69 37.42 9.22
N SER A 18 0.75 38.74 9.37
CA SER A 18 0.71 39.44 10.67
C SER A 18 -0.62 39.26 11.44
N LEU A 19 -1.71 38.94 10.75
CA LEU A 19 -3.04 38.73 11.35
C LEU A 19 -3.42 37.26 11.40
N LEU A 20 -2.67 36.40 10.69
CA LEU A 20 -2.99 34.99 10.52
C LEU A 20 -2.95 34.21 11.84
N GLU A 21 -1.91 34.40 12.64
CA GLU A 21 -1.77 33.71 13.94
C GLU A 21 -2.88 34.11 14.91
N GLN A 22 -3.31 35.38 14.88
CA GLN A 22 -4.42 35.88 15.70
C GLN A 22 -5.78 35.33 15.23
N ALA A 23 -5.96 35.20 13.92
CA ALA A 23 -7.19 34.66 13.33
C ALA A 23 -7.37 33.16 13.61
N ILE A 24 -6.28 32.40 13.54
CA ILE A 24 -6.30 30.93 13.70
C ILE A 24 -6.16 30.51 15.17
N ASN A 25 -5.49 31.33 16.00
CA ASN A 25 -5.25 31.06 17.42
C ASN A 25 -4.60 29.68 17.68
N ALA A 26 -3.70 29.26 16.79
CA ALA A 26 -2.95 28.02 16.89
C ALA A 26 -1.60 28.14 16.15
N PRO A 27 -0.63 27.25 16.44
CA PRO A 27 0.66 27.22 15.76
C PRO A 27 0.57 27.14 14.23
N LEU A 28 1.51 27.80 13.55
CA LEU A 28 1.65 27.75 12.10
C LEU A 28 2.72 26.74 11.72
N LEU A 29 2.42 25.81 10.81
CA LEU A 29 3.40 24.87 10.27
C LEU A 29 3.79 25.24 8.85
N VAL A 30 5.06 25.60 8.65
CA VAL A 30 5.63 25.81 7.31
C VAL A 30 6.03 24.46 6.73
N VAL A 31 5.41 24.10 5.60
CA VAL A 31 5.64 22.84 4.88
C VAL A 31 6.53 23.09 3.67
N GLY A 32 7.71 22.48 3.68
CA GLY A 32 8.68 22.56 2.59
C GLY A 32 10.11 22.38 3.07
N TYR A 33 11.06 22.58 2.16
CA TYR A 33 12.50 22.52 2.47
C TYR A 33 13.29 23.54 1.63
N GLY A 34 14.55 23.77 2.01
CA GLY A 34 15.47 24.62 1.24
C GLY A 34 15.15 26.12 1.31
N SER A 35 15.40 26.83 0.21
CA SER A 35 15.26 28.30 0.14
C SER A 35 13.83 28.81 0.31
N PRO A 36 12.78 28.21 -0.29
CA PRO A 36 11.40 28.66 -0.11
C PRO A 36 10.94 28.64 1.34
N MET A 37 11.24 27.53 2.06
CA MET A 37 10.94 27.40 3.48
C MET A 37 11.65 28.48 4.31
N LYS A 38 12.95 28.72 4.07
CA LYS A 38 13.71 29.76 4.79
C LYS A 38 13.16 31.17 4.52
N ALA A 39 12.69 31.45 3.30
CA ALA A 39 12.07 32.72 2.95
C ALA A 39 10.74 32.91 3.70
N CYS A 40 9.91 31.87 3.75
CA CYS A 40 8.67 31.86 4.52
C CYS A 40 8.92 32.10 6.01
N VAL A 41 9.87 31.39 6.64
CA VAL A 41 10.19 31.58 8.07
C VAL A 41 10.68 33.01 8.35
N LYS A 42 11.51 33.58 7.47
CA LYS A 42 11.94 34.99 7.60
C LYS A 42 10.76 35.96 7.52
N ALA A 43 9.80 35.70 6.64
CA ALA A 43 8.57 36.48 6.56
C ALA A 43 7.74 36.35 7.84
N CYS A 44 7.64 35.14 8.42
CA CYS A 44 6.97 34.93 9.70
C CYS A 44 7.62 35.70 10.85
N VAL A 45 8.94 35.63 10.97
CA VAL A 45 9.68 36.37 12.01
C VAL A 45 9.51 37.88 11.83
N LYS A 46 9.55 38.39 10.60
CA LYS A 46 9.36 39.82 10.31
C LYS A 46 7.96 40.34 10.68
N ASN A 47 6.96 39.47 10.61
CA ASN A 47 5.58 39.78 10.97
C ASN A 47 5.23 39.39 12.42
N GLU A 48 6.26 39.17 13.26
CA GLU A 48 6.13 38.90 14.70
C GLU A 48 5.33 37.64 15.07
N CYS A 49 5.33 36.62 14.19
CA CYS A 49 4.68 35.35 14.51
C CYS A 49 5.42 34.59 15.63
N SER A 50 4.70 34.16 16.66
CA SER A 50 5.27 33.62 17.90
C SER A 50 5.39 32.09 17.91
N GLN A 51 4.44 31.37 17.28
CA GLN A 51 4.36 29.91 17.29
C GLN A 51 4.65 29.29 15.92
N ILE A 52 5.90 29.41 15.46
CA ILE A 52 6.31 28.90 14.14
C ILE A 52 6.93 27.50 14.24
N TRP A 53 6.35 26.57 13.48
CA TRP A 53 6.90 25.26 13.22
C TRP A 53 7.33 25.13 11.76
N VAL A 54 8.30 24.27 11.50
CA VAL A 54 8.78 23.91 10.15
C VAL A 54 8.84 22.40 10.03
N THR A 55 8.51 21.87 8.86
CA THR A 55 8.76 20.46 8.56
C THR A 55 10.26 20.19 8.44
N GLY A 56 10.72 19.06 8.97
CA GLY A 56 12.12 18.65 8.85
C GLY A 56 12.34 17.18 9.13
N THR A 57 13.61 16.76 9.11
CA THR A 57 14.03 15.39 9.39
C THR A 57 15.06 15.35 10.50
N LYS A 58 15.09 14.24 11.25
CA LYS A 58 15.90 14.11 12.47
C LYS A 58 17.40 14.28 12.21
N ASP A 59 17.91 13.72 11.11
CA ASP A 59 19.30 13.84 10.67
C ASP A 59 19.76 15.29 10.42
N LYS A 60 18.84 16.19 10.09
CA LYS A 60 19.12 17.58 9.71
C LYS A 60 18.35 18.60 10.54
N GLU A 61 17.88 18.22 11.73
CA GLU A 61 16.99 19.04 12.57
C GLU A 61 17.54 20.46 12.80
N LYS A 62 18.82 20.58 13.17
CA LYS A 62 19.49 21.89 13.36
C LYS A 62 19.53 22.75 12.10
N GLY A 63 19.54 22.12 10.92
CA GLY A 63 19.51 22.84 9.64
C GLY A 63 18.11 23.35 9.28
N PHE A 64 17.07 22.69 9.78
CA PHE A 64 15.67 23.07 9.56
C PHE A 64 15.19 24.14 10.55
N SER A 65 15.72 24.18 11.78
CA SER A 65 15.31 25.15 12.82
C SER A 65 15.56 26.63 12.49
N CYS A 66 16.14 26.94 11.31
CA CYS A 66 16.36 28.29 10.81
C CYS A 66 17.05 29.19 11.85
N SER A 67 18.18 28.74 12.39
CA SER A 67 18.93 29.43 13.45
C SER A 67 18.16 29.61 14.77
N GLY A 68 17.20 28.71 15.05
CA GLY A 68 16.37 28.74 16.26
C GLY A 68 15.09 29.56 16.13
N SER A 69 14.82 30.14 14.95
CA SER A 69 13.60 30.91 14.69
C SER A 69 12.34 30.06 14.56
N ALA A 70 12.44 28.74 14.40
CA ALA A 70 11.30 27.84 14.32
C ALA A 70 11.59 26.49 14.98
N ARG A 71 10.53 25.86 15.52
CA ARG A 71 10.57 24.48 16.03
C ARG A 71 10.41 23.50 14.88
N VAL A 72 11.05 22.34 14.96
CA VAL A 72 11.02 21.34 13.86
C VAL A 72 9.97 20.26 14.15
N ALA A 73 9.03 20.10 13.23
CA ALA A 73 8.10 18.97 13.20
C ALA A 73 8.72 17.87 12.32
N LEU A 74 8.97 16.70 12.93
CA LEU A 74 9.70 15.62 12.27
C LEU A 74 8.79 14.83 11.32
N LEU A 75 9.18 14.76 10.05
CA LEU A 75 8.54 13.91 9.03
C LEU A 75 9.15 12.50 8.97
N GLY A 76 10.40 12.35 9.41
CA GLY A 76 11.14 11.09 9.38
C GLY A 76 12.57 11.22 9.87
N ASP A 77 13.28 10.09 9.92
CA ASP A 77 14.64 10.02 10.46
C ASP A 77 15.70 10.62 9.53
N LYS A 78 15.59 10.37 8.23
CA LYS A 78 16.55 10.80 7.21
C LYS A 78 15.89 11.73 6.20
N PHE A 79 16.65 12.69 5.68
CA PHE A 79 16.18 13.57 4.63
C PHE A 79 15.80 12.81 3.36
N ASP A 80 14.53 12.91 2.98
CA ASP A 80 13.98 12.48 1.70
C ASP A 80 12.99 13.55 1.24
N ALA A 81 13.24 14.16 0.08
CA ALA A 81 12.40 15.24 -0.45
C ALA A 81 10.94 14.81 -0.60
N ARG A 82 10.69 13.52 -0.86
CA ARG A 82 9.35 12.96 -1.08
C ARG A 82 8.49 12.96 0.19
N LEU A 83 9.10 13.07 1.38
CA LEU A 83 8.36 13.19 2.65
C LEU A 83 7.60 14.52 2.75
N PHE A 84 8.14 15.58 2.17
CA PHE A 84 7.57 16.93 2.23
C PHE A 84 6.34 17.09 1.33
N THR A 85 6.14 16.15 0.41
CA THR A 85 4.96 16.05 -0.47
C THR A 85 4.11 14.81 -0.13
N ASN A 86 4.30 14.20 1.04
CA ASN A 86 3.51 13.06 1.49
C ASN A 86 2.44 13.54 2.49
N VAL A 87 1.16 13.46 2.08
CA VAL A 87 0.02 13.94 2.88
C VAL A 87 0.02 13.38 4.29
N TYR A 88 0.20 12.07 4.45
CA TYR A 88 0.22 11.43 5.76
C TYR A 88 1.32 12.00 6.66
N ALA A 89 2.55 12.07 6.18
CA ALA A 89 3.68 12.56 6.96
C ALA A 89 3.47 14.02 7.42
N VAL A 90 2.98 14.88 6.53
CA VAL A 90 2.73 16.30 6.82
C VAL A 90 1.60 16.46 7.82
N ILE A 91 0.49 15.74 7.67
CA ILE A 91 -0.64 15.82 8.59
C ILE A 91 -0.28 15.27 9.97
N GLN A 92 0.48 14.17 10.06
CA GLN A 92 0.95 13.65 11.34
C GLN A 92 1.86 14.66 12.06
N ALA A 93 2.77 15.29 11.32
CA ALA A 93 3.60 16.37 11.86
C ALA A 93 2.75 17.56 12.35
N ALA A 94 1.72 17.96 11.58
CA ALA A 94 0.81 19.04 11.93
C ALA A 94 0.02 18.74 13.22
N LYS A 95 -0.48 17.50 13.36
CA LYS A 95 -1.16 17.03 14.59
C LYS A 95 -0.22 17.05 15.79
N MET A 96 1.01 16.59 15.63
CA MET A 96 2.00 16.55 16.72
C MET A 96 2.36 17.94 17.25
N CYS A 97 2.39 18.95 16.39
CA CYS A 97 2.62 20.33 16.82
C CYS A 97 1.35 21.11 17.17
N GLY A 98 0.17 20.51 16.97
CA GLY A 98 -1.12 21.18 17.18
C GLY A 98 -1.36 22.34 16.22
N ALA A 99 -0.87 22.27 14.99
CA ALA A 99 -0.94 23.38 14.04
C ALA A 99 -2.38 23.59 13.53
N GLY A 100 -2.83 24.85 13.53
CA GLY A 100 -4.12 25.24 12.93
C GLY A 100 -4.01 25.69 11.48
N ALA A 101 -2.79 25.91 10.97
CA ALA A 101 -2.55 26.25 9.57
C ALA A 101 -1.29 25.60 9.00
N LEU A 102 -1.37 25.20 7.73
CA LEU A 102 -0.26 24.75 6.89
C LEU A 102 0.12 25.84 5.90
N LEU A 103 1.31 26.41 6.04
CA LEU A 103 1.92 27.31 5.08
C LEU A 103 2.73 26.48 4.07
N VAL A 104 2.10 26.04 2.99
CA VAL A 104 2.71 25.12 2.04
C VAL A 104 3.45 25.90 0.95
N CYS A 105 4.76 25.69 0.87
CA CYS A 105 5.63 26.41 -0.06
C CYS A 105 5.61 25.83 -1.49
N ASP A 106 5.20 24.57 -1.66
CA ASP A 106 5.09 23.90 -2.95
C ASP A 106 3.65 23.98 -3.48
N THR A 107 3.44 24.73 -4.56
CA THR A 107 2.13 24.93 -5.19
C THR A 107 1.53 23.64 -5.74
N ASN A 108 2.36 22.68 -6.17
CA ASN A 108 1.87 21.40 -6.68
C ASN A 108 1.30 20.54 -5.55
N PHE A 109 1.92 20.60 -4.36
CA PHE A 109 1.45 19.83 -3.21
C PHE A 109 0.14 20.39 -2.64
N VAL A 110 -0.05 21.71 -2.68
CA VAL A 110 -1.34 22.34 -2.31
C VAL A 110 -2.49 21.89 -3.21
N ALA A 111 -2.21 21.67 -4.49
CA ALA A 111 -3.23 21.25 -5.45
C ALA A 111 -3.79 19.85 -5.14
N ASP A 112 -3.06 19.02 -4.39
CA ASP A 112 -3.49 17.68 -3.99
C ASP A 112 -4.83 17.73 -3.24
N PRO A 113 -5.91 17.14 -3.79
CA PRO A 113 -7.21 17.11 -3.13
C PRO A 113 -7.19 16.39 -1.79
N LEU A 114 -6.36 15.34 -1.65
CA LEU A 114 -6.25 14.56 -0.43
C LEU A 114 -5.67 15.41 0.71
N LEU A 115 -4.67 16.25 0.42
CA LEU A 115 -4.10 17.16 1.42
C LEU A 115 -5.16 18.11 1.98
N ARG A 116 -5.88 18.81 1.10
CA ARG A 116 -6.88 19.83 1.47
C ARG A 116 -8.03 19.22 2.26
N MET A 117 -8.49 18.05 1.83
CA MET A 117 -9.53 17.29 2.53
C MET A 117 -9.08 16.83 3.92
N VAL A 118 -7.95 16.12 4.02
CA VAL A 118 -7.47 15.61 5.32
C VAL A 118 -7.16 16.76 6.27
N ALA A 119 -6.56 17.84 5.79
CA ALA A 119 -6.32 19.03 6.62
C ALA A 119 -7.63 19.61 7.16
N HIS A 120 -8.65 19.79 6.30
CA HIS A 120 -9.96 20.30 6.68
C HIS A 120 -10.66 19.43 7.73
N GLN A 121 -10.67 18.10 7.55
CA GLN A 121 -11.23 17.16 8.52
C GLN A 121 -10.55 17.22 9.90
N ASN A 122 -9.31 17.71 9.95
CA ASN A 122 -8.56 17.90 11.20
C ASN A 122 -8.59 19.35 11.70
N GLY A 123 -9.41 20.22 11.11
CA GLY A 123 -9.54 21.63 11.49
C GLY A 123 -8.31 22.48 11.14
N ILE A 124 -7.52 22.05 10.15
CA ILE A 124 -6.27 22.70 9.73
C ILE A 124 -6.50 23.43 8.41
N CYS A 125 -6.20 24.73 8.38
CA CYS A 125 -6.30 25.55 7.17
C CYS A 125 -5.09 25.32 6.26
N VAL A 126 -5.31 25.05 4.97
CA VAL A 126 -4.21 24.93 3.98
C VAL A 126 -4.04 26.25 3.25
N LEU A 127 -2.82 26.77 3.25
CA LEU A 127 -2.49 28.08 2.70
C LEU A 127 -1.34 27.97 1.69
N THR A 128 -1.45 28.71 0.59
CA THR A 128 -0.42 28.83 -0.44
C THR A 128 0.03 30.28 -0.59
N PRO A 129 1.32 30.55 -0.90
CA PRO A 129 1.77 31.91 -1.15
C PRO A 129 1.11 32.47 -2.42
N MET A 130 0.74 33.75 -2.39
CA MET A 130 0.18 34.41 -3.56
C MET A 130 1.22 34.52 -4.69
N GLU A 131 0.90 34.08 -5.92
CA GLU A 131 1.84 33.95 -7.06
C GLU A 131 2.61 35.22 -7.46
N LYS A 132 2.17 36.41 -7.00
CA LYS A 132 2.79 37.71 -7.32
C LYS A 132 3.40 38.42 -6.10
N ASP A 133 3.29 37.84 -4.92
CA ASP A 133 3.84 38.44 -3.70
C ASP A 133 5.26 37.93 -3.42
N ARG A 134 6.26 38.78 -3.73
CA ARG A 134 7.67 38.49 -3.41
C ARG A 134 7.99 38.62 -1.92
N SER A 135 7.09 39.19 -1.13
CA SER A 135 7.30 39.41 0.30
C SER A 135 6.83 38.23 1.16
N HIS A 136 6.14 37.23 0.58
CA HIS A 136 5.53 36.10 1.29
C HIS A 136 4.62 36.52 2.47
N SER A 137 4.00 37.69 2.37
CA SER A 137 3.16 38.27 3.42
C SER A 137 1.67 37.97 3.18
N LEU A 138 1.29 37.64 1.94
CA LEU A 138 -0.08 37.29 1.56
C LEU A 138 -0.21 35.81 1.23
N TRP A 139 -1.20 35.18 1.87
CA TRP A 139 -1.47 33.74 1.78
C TRP A 139 -2.92 33.50 1.42
N VAL A 140 -3.15 32.59 0.48
CA VAL A 140 -4.48 32.26 -0.03
C VAL A 140 -4.94 30.95 0.57
N GLU A 141 -6.14 30.94 1.15
CA GLU A 141 -6.77 29.72 1.66
C GLU A 141 -7.20 28.80 0.52
N CYS A 142 -6.84 27.53 0.65
CA CYS A 142 -7.17 26.49 -0.31
C CYS A 142 -8.19 25.54 0.32
N HIS A 143 -9.46 25.77 0.00
CA HIS A 143 -10.55 24.95 0.51
C HIS A 143 -10.54 23.52 -0.09
N PRO A 144 -11.08 22.53 0.65
CA PRO A 144 -11.26 21.18 0.13
C PRO A 144 -12.23 21.18 -1.05
N ASP A 145 -12.04 20.24 -1.98
CA ASP A 145 -12.99 20.01 -3.06
C ASP A 145 -14.30 19.43 -2.48
N PRO A 146 -15.47 20.07 -2.69
CA PRO A 146 -16.75 19.56 -2.20
C PRO A 146 -17.04 18.12 -2.62
N ALA A 147 -16.60 17.71 -3.81
CA ALA A 147 -16.80 16.35 -4.31
C ALA A 147 -15.97 15.30 -3.57
N PHE A 148 -14.92 15.73 -2.87
CA PHE A 148 -13.98 14.86 -2.17
C PHE A 148 -14.07 14.99 -0.63
N ALA A 149 -14.95 15.85 -0.12
CA ALA A 149 -15.00 16.22 1.30
C ALA A 149 -15.35 15.05 2.26
N GLU A 150 -16.12 14.07 1.78
CA GLU A 150 -16.60 12.92 2.56
C GLU A 150 -15.66 11.70 2.51
N HIS A 151 -14.57 11.76 1.75
CA HIS A 151 -13.66 10.62 1.62
C HIS A 151 -12.86 10.39 2.93
N GLU A 152 -12.85 9.16 3.43
CA GLU A 152 -12.04 8.76 4.58
C GLU A 152 -10.83 7.95 4.10
N PRO A 153 -9.59 8.46 4.23
CA PRO A 153 -8.42 7.78 3.72
C PRO A 153 -8.02 6.60 4.61
N ASN A 154 -7.76 5.46 3.98
CA ASN A 154 -7.20 4.30 4.65
C ASN A 154 -5.70 4.21 4.35
N TRP A 155 -4.85 4.40 5.37
CA TRP A 155 -3.41 4.58 5.15
C TRP A 155 -2.67 3.25 5.04
N ARG A 156 -2.08 2.98 3.87
CA ARG A 156 -1.18 1.84 3.66
C ARG A 156 0.28 2.25 3.57
N ARG A 157 1.13 1.57 4.34
CA ARG A 157 2.59 1.76 4.32
C ARG A 157 3.26 1.02 3.17
N CYS A 158 4.01 1.72 2.33
CA CYS A 158 4.80 1.10 1.26
C CYS A 158 5.93 0.21 1.83
N PRO A 159 6.13 -1.02 1.32
CA PRO A 159 7.18 -1.92 1.80
C PRO A 159 8.60 -1.40 1.52
N LYS A 160 8.81 -0.61 0.46
CA LYS A 160 10.13 -0.08 0.07
C LYS A 160 10.44 1.30 0.64
N CYS A 161 9.66 2.32 0.25
CA CYS A 161 9.94 3.70 0.70
C CYS A 161 9.44 4.00 2.11
N LYS A 162 8.65 3.10 2.73
CA LYS A 162 8.07 3.23 4.08
C LYS A 162 7.10 4.39 4.27
N MET A 163 6.77 5.14 3.23
CA MET A 163 5.76 6.20 3.24
C MET A 163 4.36 5.62 3.25
N HIS A 164 3.39 6.40 3.70
CA HIS A 164 1.99 6.00 3.73
C HIS A 164 1.24 6.68 2.60
N HIS A 165 0.37 5.92 1.95
CA HIS A 165 -0.47 6.37 0.86
C HIS A 165 -1.90 5.92 1.15
N ASP A 166 -2.87 6.67 0.64
CA ASP A 166 -4.26 6.23 0.70
C ASP A 166 -4.45 4.95 -0.12
N GLU A 167 -5.20 4.00 0.42
CA GLU A 167 -5.41 2.66 -0.11
C GLU A 167 -6.12 2.70 -1.45
N GLN A 168 -7.19 3.50 -1.57
CA GLN A 168 -8.02 3.50 -2.78
C GLN A 168 -7.23 3.89 -4.05
N PRO A 169 -6.45 4.99 -4.09
CA PRO A 169 -5.62 5.30 -5.25
C PRO A 169 -4.54 4.25 -5.53
N VAL A 170 -3.98 3.64 -4.48
CA VAL A 170 -2.98 2.58 -4.63
C VAL A 170 -3.59 1.35 -5.30
N LEU A 171 -4.76 0.89 -4.84
CA LEU A 171 -5.44 -0.26 -5.42
C LEU A 171 -5.92 0.02 -6.85
N ALA A 172 -6.40 1.24 -7.14
CA ALA A 172 -6.81 1.65 -8.49
C ALA A 172 -5.67 1.58 -9.53
N THR A 173 -4.41 1.65 -9.09
CA THR A 173 -3.23 1.52 -9.97
C THR A 173 -2.64 0.10 -9.99
N GLY A 174 -3.38 -0.90 -9.47
CA GLY A 174 -2.91 -2.28 -9.36
C GLY A 174 -1.88 -2.47 -8.24
N GLY A 175 -1.90 -1.62 -7.20
CA GLY A 175 -0.97 -1.70 -6.08
C GLY A 175 0.36 -1.01 -6.32
N VAL A 176 0.48 -0.09 -7.29
CA VAL A 176 1.74 0.62 -7.55
C VAL A 176 1.91 1.80 -6.60
N CYS A 177 3.05 1.88 -5.92
CA CYS A 177 3.36 3.00 -5.05
C CYS A 177 3.54 4.28 -5.89
N PRO A 178 2.77 5.36 -5.61
CA PRO A 178 2.85 6.60 -6.39
C PRO A 178 4.20 7.32 -6.23
N THR A 179 4.95 7.03 -5.16
CA THR A 179 6.20 7.72 -4.84
C THR A 179 7.47 6.99 -5.29
N CYS A 180 7.47 5.65 -5.28
CA CYS A 180 8.67 4.88 -5.64
C CYS A 180 8.47 3.83 -6.73
N GLY A 181 7.23 3.67 -7.22
CA GLY A 181 6.89 2.71 -8.26
C GLY A 181 6.91 1.24 -7.83
N GLU A 182 7.23 0.95 -6.57
CA GLU A 182 7.23 -0.42 -6.04
C GLU A 182 5.81 -0.94 -5.83
N LEU A 183 5.63 -2.26 -5.94
CA LEU A 183 4.35 -2.90 -5.67
C LEU A 183 4.05 -3.03 -4.18
N TYR A 184 2.81 -2.74 -3.82
CA TYR A 184 2.22 -3.11 -2.56
C TYR A 184 1.92 -4.61 -2.52
N ARG A 185 1.92 -5.16 -1.31
CA ARG A 185 1.39 -6.50 -1.09
C ARG A 185 -0.11 -6.42 -1.14
N LEU A 186 -0.69 -7.19 -2.06
CA LEU A 186 -2.13 -7.33 -2.20
C LEU A 186 -2.58 -8.57 -1.44
N THR A 187 -3.71 -8.44 -0.75
CA THR A 187 -4.41 -9.61 -0.18
C THR A 187 -4.96 -10.49 -1.31
N SER A 188 -5.29 -11.73 -0.97
CA SER A 188 -5.96 -12.65 -1.89
C SER A 188 -7.25 -12.06 -2.47
N SER A 189 -8.08 -11.41 -1.65
CA SER A 189 -9.29 -10.73 -2.09
C SER A 189 -9.01 -9.57 -3.05
N GLU A 190 -8.03 -8.71 -2.75
CA GLU A 190 -7.63 -7.61 -3.63
C GLU A 190 -7.13 -8.11 -4.98
N ARG A 191 -6.36 -9.20 -4.97
CA ARG A 191 -5.83 -9.80 -6.18
C ARG A 191 -6.94 -10.43 -7.03
N ILE A 192 -7.90 -11.11 -6.39
CA ILE A 192 -9.06 -11.66 -7.08
C ILE A 192 -9.85 -10.54 -7.77
N ALA A 193 -10.16 -9.48 -7.03
CA ALA A 193 -10.89 -8.32 -7.55
C ALA A 193 -10.15 -7.57 -8.68
N LEU A 194 -8.81 -7.58 -8.65
CA LEU A 194 -7.99 -6.89 -9.64
C LEU A 194 -7.89 -7.65 -10.98
N LEU A 195 -7.78 -8.98 -10.93
CA LEU A 195 -7.36 -9.78 -12.09
C LEU A 195 -8.46 -10.63 -12.71
N PHE A 196 -9.53 -10.92 -11.98
CA PHE A 196 -10.52 -11.92 -12.39
C PHE A 196 -11.94 -11.34 -12.48
N ASP A 197 -12.82 -12.06 -13.16
CA ASP A 197 -14.19 -11.63 -13.41
C ASP A 197 -14.95 -11.48 -12.08
N GLU A 198 -15.65 -10.37 -11.94
CA GLU A 198 -16.41 -10.04 -10.73
C GLU A 198 -17.42 -11.13 -10.37
N GLY A 199 -17.46 -11.51 -9.08
CA GLY A 199 -18.41 -12.50 -8.56
C GLY A 199 -18.18 -13.94 -9.05
N SER A 200 -17.07 -14.23 -9.73
CA SER A 200 -16.80 -15.55 -10.30
C SER A 200 -16.04 -16.51 -9.37
N PHE A 201 -15.48 -16.00 -8.26
CA PHE A 201 -14.66 -16.80 -7.37
C PHE A 201 -15.51 -17.75 -6.51
N GLU A 202 -15.28 -19.04 -6.70
CA GLU A 202 -15.84 -20.14 -5.92
C GLU A 202 -14.72 -20.75 -5.07
N GLU A 203 -14.75 -20.51 -3.76
CA GLU A 203 -13.72 -21.00 -2.85
C GLU A 203 -13.88 -22.50 -2.59
N TRP A 204 -12.76 -23.22 -2.65
CA TRP A 204 -12.65 -24.64 -2.33
C TRP A 204 -11.93 -24.83 -1.01
N ASP A 205 -12.36 -25.84 -0.24
CA ASP A 205 -11.75 -26.23 1.05
C ASP A 205 -11.55 -24.99 1.96
N ALA A 206 -12.56 -24.12 2.02
CA ALA A 206 -12.50 -22.82 2.67
C ALA A 206 -12.06 -22.92 4.14
N SER A 207 -12.53 -23.95 4.83
CA SER A 207 -12.12 -24.32 6.18
C SER A 207 -11.53 -25.73 6.21
N MET A 208 -10.43 -25.89 6.93
CA MET A 208 -9.80 -27.19 7.17
C MET A 208 -9.23 -27.22 8.58
N ASP A 209 -9.39 -28.36 9.25
CA ASP A 209 -8.86 -28.53 10.59
C ASP A 209 -7.33 -28.53 10.57
N GLU A 210 -6.75 -27.74 11.47
CA GLU A 210 -5.31 -27.68 11.68
C GLU A 210 -4.86 -28.87 12.54
N SER A 211 -3.74 -29.47 12.16
CA SER A 211 -3.13 -30.55 12.93
C SER A 211 -1.86 -30.05 13.60
N ASP A 212 -1.66 -30.39 14.87
CA ASP A 212 -0.43 -30.09 15.61
C ASP A 212 0.40 -31.38 15.78
N PRO A 213 1.16 -31.80 14.75
CA PRO A 213 1.89 -33.06 14.78
C PRO A 213 3.06 -33.06 15.77
N LEU A 214 3.47 -31.90 16.28
CA LEU A 214 4.62 -31.74 17.17
C LEU A 214 4.25 -31.34 18.60
N GLU A 215 2.95 -31.23 18.91
CA GLU A 215 2.44 -30.68 20.18
C GLU A 215 3.12 -29.35 20.53
N PHE A 216 3.24 -28.47 19.53
CA PHE A 216 3.99 -27.23 19.68
C PHE A 216 3.31 -26.31 20.71
N PRO A 217 4.06 -25.75 21.68
CA PRO A 217 3.47 -24.94 22.73
C PRO A 217 2.59 -23.80 22.18
N GLN A 218 1.32 -23.77 22.60
CA GLN A 218 0.35 -22.74 22.23
C GLN A 218 0.07 -22.64 20.71
N PHE A 219 0.25 -23.73 19.95
CA PHE A 219 0.02 -23.71 18.50
C PHE A 219 -1.39 -23.28 18.13
N ASN A 220 -2.41 -23.85 18.76
CA ASN A 220 -3.82 -23.51 18.48
C ASN A 220 -4.12 -22.03 18.78
N GLU A 221 -3.60 -21.50 19.89
CA GLU A 221 -3.75 -20.08 20.25
C GLU A 221 -3.03 -19.17 19.25
N LEU A 222 -1.86 -19.60 18.77
CA LEU A 222 -1.12 -18.89 17.73
C LEU A 222 -1.93 -18.83 16.45
N ILE A 223 -2.43 -19.96 15.94
CA ILE A 223 -3.25 -20.04 14.73
C ILE A 223 -4.51 -19.17 14.85
N GLU A 224 -5.24 -19.28 15.96
CA GLU A 224 -6.47 -18.51 16.15
C GLU A 224 -6.20 -17.00 16.16
N LYS A 225 -5.10 -16.57 16.80
CA LYS A 225 -4.66 -15.18 16.74
C LYS A 225 -4.34 -14.71 15.32
N GLN A 226 -3.82 -15.59 14.46
CA GLN A 226 -3.54 -15.27 13.05
C GLN A 226 -4.82 -15.20 12.23
N ARG A 227 -5.80 -16.09 12.47
CA ARG A 227 -7.13 -16.05 11.86
C ARG A 227 -7.81 -14.72 12.14
N VAL A 228 -7.89 -14.32 13.41
CA VAL A 228 -8.48 -13.04 13.82
C VAL A 228 -7.75 -11.84 13.20
N ARG A 229 -6.41 -11.89 13.16
CA ARG A 229 -5.61 -10.76 12.63
C ARG A 229 -5.73 -10.61 11.11
N SER A 230 -5.75 -11.73 10.38
CA SER A 230 -5.74 -11.73 8.92
C SER A 230 -7.13 -11.69 8.31
N GLY A 231 -8.15 -12.16 9.04
CA GLY A 231 -9.51 -12.36 8.51
C GLY A 231 -9.64 -13.61 7.63
N PHE A 232 -8.61 -14.46 7.57
CA PHE A 232 -8.59 -15.67 6.74
C PHE A 232 -8.39 -16.93 7.59
N ASP A 233 -8.93 -18.06 7.13
CA ASP A 233 -8.82 -19.34 7.84
C ASP A 233 -7.38 -19.89 7.85
N GLU A 234 -6.62 -19.61 6.78
CA GLU A 234 -5.26 -20.10 6.56
C GLU A 234 -4.49 -19.23 5.53
N GLY A 235 -3.17 -19.39 5.45
CA GLY A 235 -2.23 -18.75 4.52
C GLY A 235 -2.35 -19.12 3.04
N VAL A 236 -3.46 -19.73 2.61
CA VAL A 236 -3.80 -19.92 1.20
C VAL A 236 -5.31 -19.97 0.98
N ARG A 237 -5.75 -19.33 -0.09
CA ARG A 237 -7.10 -19.50 -0.65
C ARG A 237 -7.01 -20.23 -1.97
N THR A 238 -7.88 -21.20 -2.13
CA THR A 238 -7.94 -22.08 -3.30
C THR A 238 -9.35 -22.09 -3.85
N GLY A 239 -9.51 -22.22 -5.15
CA GLY A 239 -10.85 -22.17 -5.73
C GLY A 239 -10.86 -22.19 -7.25
N LYS A 240 -12.05 -22.00 -7.81
CA LYS A 240 -12.26 -21.74 -9.23
C LYS A 240 -12.63 -20.28 -9.43
N VAL A 241 -12.21 -19.72 -10.54
CA VAL A 241 -12.51 -18.34 -10.92
C VAL A 241 -12.65 -18.23 -12.43
N LYS A 242 -13.19 -17.13 -12.94
CA LYS A 242 -13.17 -16.82 -14.37
C LYS A 242 -12.17 -15.71 -14.70
N LEU A 243 -11.46 -15.89 -15.80
CA LEU A 243 -10.61 -14.87 -16.43
C LEU A 243 -11.08 -14.69 -17.87
N ASP A 244 -11.65 -13.53 -18.20
CA ASP A 244 -12.25 -13.25 -19.51
C ASP A 244 -13.28 -14.34 -19.90
N GLY A 245 -14.12 -14.74 -18.94
CA GLY A 245 -15.15 -15.77 -19.09
C GLY A 245 -14.64 -17.23 -19.09
N ARG A 246 -13.33 -17.47 -19.01
CA ARG A 246 -12.74 -18.82 -19.00
C ARG A 246 -12.50 -19.30 -17.58
N GLU A 247 -12.91 -20.53 -17.27
CA GLU A 247 -12.68 -21.11 -15.95
C GLU A 247 -11.19 -21.44 -15.73
N VAL A 248 -10.68 -21.05 -14.56
CA VAL A 248 -9.30 -21.24 -14.12
C VAL A 248 -9.32 -21.71 -12.67
N ALA A 249 -8.51 -22.71 -12.35
CA ALA A 249 -8.22 -23.08 -10.98
C ALA A 249 -7.17 -22.13 -10.39
N LEU A 250 -7.41 -21.65 -9.19
CA LEU A 250 -6.64 -20.58 -8.57
C LEU A 250 -6.17 -20.99 -7.18
N CYS A 251 -4.89 -20.78 -6.91
CA CYS A 251 -4.33 -20.80 -5.56
C CYS A 251 -3.65 -19.46 -5.30
N ILE A 252 -4.06 -18.72 -4.27
CA ILE A 252 -3.40 -17.47 -3.85
C ILE A 252 -2.95 -17.62 -2.41
N MET A 253 -1.64 -17.54 -2.20
CA MET A 253 -1.07 -17.52 -0.85
C MET A 253 -1.31 -16.18 -0.17
N GLU A 254 -1.61 -16.23 1.13
CA GLU A 254 -2.02 -15.08 1.92
C GLU A 254 -0.90 -14.68 2.90
N SER A 255 -0.12 -13.66 2.52
CA SER A 255 1.01 -13.20 3.33
C SER A 255 0.61 -12.58 4.67
N THR A 256 -0.65 -12.16 4.82
CA THR A 256 -1.14 -11.60 6.10
C THR A 256 -1.30 -12.67 7.18
N PHE A 257 -1.45 -13.94 6.79
CA PHE A 257 -1.54 -15.10 7.69
C PHE A 257 -0.19 -15.79 7.79
N MET A 258 0.52 -15.61 8.91
CA MET A 258 1.87 -16.18 9.13
C MET A 258 2.84 -16.03 7.95
N MET A 259 2.81 -14.89 7.24
CA MET A 259 3.64 -14.67 6.04
C MET A 259 3.41 -15.73 4.95
N GLY A 260 2.21 -16.31 4.85
CA GLY A 260 1.91 -17.40 3.91
C GLY A 260 2.78 -18.64 4.13
N SER A 261 3.21 -18.88 5.37
CA SER A 261 4.07 -20.03 5.69
C SER A 261 3.38 -21.35 5.32
N MET A 262 4.10 -22.21 4.59
CA MET A 262 3.56 -23.48 4.12
C MET A 262 3.58 -24.52 5.24
N GLY A 263 2.41 -24.79 5.82
CA GLY A 263 2.13 -25.88 6.75
C GLY A 263 1.34 -27.02 6.10
N SER A 264 0.88 -27.98 6.88
CA SER A 264 0.10 -29.15 6.42
C SER A 264 -1.18 -28.74 5.69
N VAL A 265 -1.95 -27.80 6.24
CA VAL A 265 -3.21 -27.33 5.63
C VAL A 265 -2.95 -26.60 4.31
N VAL A 266 -1.98 -25.67 4.27
CA VAL A 266 -1.57 -25.02 3.02
C VAL A 266 -1.19 -26.06 1.95
N GLY A 267 -0.40 -27.06 2.33
CA GLY A 267 0.02 -28.14 1.45
C GLY A 267 -1.14 -28.98 0.94
N GLU A 268 -2.07 -29.36 1.81
CA GLU A 268 -3.29 -30.11 1.45
C GLU A 268 -4.20 -29.30 0.52
N LYS A 269 -4.54 -28.06 0.87
CA LYS A 269 -5.41 -27.20 0.04
C LYS A 269 -4.86 -27.01 -1.37
N VAL A 270 -3.57 -26.68 -1.49
CA VAL A 270 -2.92 -26.52 -2.80
C VAL A 270 -2.92 -27.84 -3.57
N THR A 271 -2.61 -28.96 -2.92
CA THR A 271 -2.60 -30.27 -3.57
C THR A 271 -3.99 -30.65 -4.10
N ARG A 272 -5.04 -30.51 -3.28
CA ARG A 272 -6.43 -30.77 -3.69
C ARG A 272 -6.87 -29.88 -4.85
N ALA A 273 -6.51 -28.61 -4.82
CA ALA A 273 -6.82 -27.67 -5.90
C ALA A 273 -6.14 -28.09 -7.21
N VAL A 274 -4.88 -28.53 -7.17
CA VAL A 274 -4.15 -29.02 -8.35
C VAL A 274 -4.76 -30.33 -8.88
N GLU A 275 -5.09 -31.27 -8.00
CA GLU A 275 -5.71 -32.55 -8.39
C GLU A 275 -7.10 -32.31 -9.00
N ARG A 276 -7.94 -31.50 -8.36
CA ARG A 276 -9.25 -31.10 -8.91
C ARG A 276 -9.12 -30.37 -10.24
N ALA A 277 -8.18 -29.43 -10.38
CA ALA A 277 -7.92 -28.77 -11.65
C ALA A 277 -7.51 -29.76 -12.76
N THR A 278 -6.77 -30.81 -12.39
CA THR A 278 -6.37 -31.87 -13.32
C THR A 278 -7.56 -32.69 -13.78
N ASP A 279 -8.42 -33.10 -12.83
CA ASP A 279 -9.61 -33.90 -13.11
C ASP A 279 -10.65 -33.13 -13.95
N GLU A 280 -10.81 -31.83 -13.70
CA GLU A 280 -11.73 -30.95 -14.43
C GLU A 280 -11.12 -30.41 -15.75
N GLY A 281 -9.83 -30.63 -16.01
CA GLY A 281 -9.15 -30.13 -17.20
C GLY A 281 -8.97 -28.60 -17.23
N LEU A 282 -8.88 -27.97 -16.06
CA LEU A 282 -8.75 -26.52 -15.92
C LEU A 282 -7.28 -26.07 -15.98
N PRO A 283 -6.97 -24.88 -16.55
CA PRO A 283 -5.68 -24.25 -16.32
C PRO A 283 -5.52 -23.87 -14.84
N LEU A 284 -4.29 -23.95 -14.32
CA LEU A 284 -3.97 -23.71 -12.92
C LEU A 284 -3.03 -22.51 -12.74
N PHE A 285 -3.47 -21.52 -11.98
CA PHE A 285 -2.67 -20.35 -11.60
C PHE A 285 -2.36 -20.39 -10.11
N ILE A 286 -1.07 -20.31 -9.75
CA ILE A 286 -0.63 -20.23 -8.36
C ILE A 286 0.12 -18.92 -8.13
N PHE A 287 -0.45 -18.05 -7.29
CA PHE A 287 0.21 -16.84 -6.80
C PHE A 287 0.92 -17.14 -5.49
N THR A 288 2.24 -17.14 -5.52
CA THR A 288 3.06 -17.45 -4.34
C THR A 288 3.42 -16.20 -3.57
N ALA A 289 3.21 -16.23 -2.27
CA ALA A 289 3.63 -15.23 -1.30
C ALA A 289 3.91 -15.97 0.01
N SER A 290 5.19 -16.23 0.31
CA SER A 290 5.58 -16.97 1.49
C SER A 290 6.92 -16.55 2.09
N GLY A 291 6.98 -16.51 3.42
CA GLY A 291 8.22 -16.42 4.19
C GLY A 291 8.99 -17.74 4.31
N GLY A 292 8.39 -18.89 3.93
CA GLY A 292 9.03 -20.21 4.00
C GLY A 292 8.11 -21.32 4.53
N ALA A 293 8.73 -22.40 5.03
CA ALA A 293 8.01 -23.51 5.65
C ALA A 293 7.56 -23.15 7.08
N ARG A 294 6.41 -23.68 7.52
CA ARG A 294 5.89 -23.45 8.87
C ARG A 294 6.71 -24.24 9.89
N MET A 295 7.59 -23.57 10.62
CA MET A 295 8.52 -24.21 11.55
C MET A 295 7.82 -24.96 12.68
N GLN A 296 6.61 -24.52 13.06
CA GLN A 296 5.80 -25.11 14.12
C GLN A 296 5.40 -26.56 13.84
N GLU A 297 5.33 -26.96 12.55
CA GLU A 297 5.02 -28.34 12.15
C GLU A 297 6.27 -29.12 11.69
N GLY A 298 7.45 -28.50 11.73
CA GLY A 298 8.74 -29.12 11.44
C GLY A 298 8.83 -29.83 10.09
N LEU A 299 9.13 -31.14 10.12
CA LEU A 299 9.33 -31.93 8.90
C LEU A 299 8.06 -32.05 8.04
N VAL A 300 6.87 -31.99 8.66
CA VAL A 300 5.59 -32.06 7.93
C VAL A 300 5.48 -30.92 6.92
N SER A 301 5.89 -29.71 7.31
CA SER A 301 5.95 -28.54 6.42
C SER A 301 6.92 -28.73 5.26
N LEU A 302 8.09 -29.35 5.50
CA LEU A 302 9.05 -29.63 4.43
C LEU A 302 8.47 -30.61 3.41
N MET A 303 7.78 -31.66 3.87
CA MET A 303 7.21 -32.68 2.99
C MET A 303 6.08 -32.16 2.09
N GLN A 304 5.44 -31.05 2.45
CA GLN A 304 4.43 -30.42 1.59
C GLN A 304 5.02 -29.96 0.25
N MET A 305 6.31 -29.61 0.20
CA MET A 305 7.00 -29.29 -1.04
C MET A 305 6.95 -30.47 -2.03
N GLY A 306 7.27 -31.68 -1.56
CA GLY A 306 7.26 -32.89 -2.39
C GLY A 306 5.85 -33.25 -2.85
N LYS A 307 4.87 -33.12 -1.95
CA LYS A 307 3.46 -33.39 -2.22
C LYS A 307 2.88 -32.48 -3.32
N ILE A 308 3.02 -31.16 -3.16
CA ILE A 308 2.55 -30.18 -4.14
C ILE A 308 3.28 -30.40 -5.48
N SER A 309 4.60 -30.61 -5.45
CA SER A 309 5.40 -30.84 -6.67
C SER A 309 4.94 -32.08 -7.43
N ALA A 310 4.58 -33.16 -6.73
CA ALA A 310 4.05 -34.37 -7.35
C ALA A 310 2.69 -34.14 -8.01
N ALA A 311 1.80 -33.37 -7.38
CA ALA A 311 0.50 -33.02 -7.96
C ALA A 311 0.66 -32.13 -9.21
N ILE A 312 1.51 -31.09 -9.15
CA ILE A 312 1.80 -30.23 -10.29
C ILE A 312 2.42 -31.03 -11.45
N GLU A 313 3.26 -32.03 -11.14
CA GLU A 313 3.80 -32.92 -12.18
C GLU A 313 2.73 -33.77 -12.86
N ARG A 314 1.75 -34.29 -12.12
CA ARG A 314 0.61 -35.00 -12.73
C ARG A 314 -0.22 -34.07 -13.61
N HIS A 315 -0.46 -32.84 -13.16
CA HIS A 315 -1.16 -31.81 -13.93
C HIS A 315 -0.45 -31.50 -15.27
N GLY A 316 0.87 -31.30 -15.23
CA GLY A 316 1.68 -31.08 -16.44
C GLY A 316 1.71 -32.28 -17.37
N ARG A 317 1.73 -33.51 -16.84
CA ARG A 317 1.64 -34.76 -17.64
C ARG A 317 0.29 -34.94 -18.31
N ALA A 318 -0.79 -34.40 -17.74
CA ALA A 318 -2.10 -34.33 -18.38
C ALA A 318 -2.15 -33.31 -19.54
N GLY A 319 -1.09 -32.53 -19.76
CA GLY A 319 -1.00 -31.53 -20.82
C GLY A 319 -1.71 -30.21 -20.51
N LEU A 320 -2.04 -29.96 -19.24
CA LEU A 320 -2.73 -28.77 -18.79
C LEU A 320 -1.76 -27.63 -18.45
N LEU A 321 -2.24 -26.39 -18.59
CA LEU A 321 -1.46 -25.18 -18.36
C LEU A 321 -1.27 -24.94 -16.86
N TYR A 322 -0.01 -24.78 -16.46
CA TYR A 322 0.35 -24.32 -15.13
C TYR A 322 1.12 -23.00 -15.22
N VAL A 323 0.63 -21.98 -14.50
CA VAL A 323 1.28 -20.67 -14.36
C VAL A 323 1.61 -20.41 -12.90
N SER A 324 2.88 -20.08 -12.64
CA SER A 324 3.35 -19.67 -11.32
C SER A 324 3.67 -18.17 -11.34
N VAL A 325 2.95 -17.42 -10.50
CA VAL A 325 3.14 -15.98 -10.33
C VAL A 325 3.85 -15.73 -9.00
N ILE A 326 5.10 -15.29 -9.10
CA ILE A 326 5.94 -15.08 -7.93
C ILE A 326 5.74 -13.65 -7.42
N THR A 327 5.29 -13.51 -6.17
CA THR A 327 5.05 -12.20 -5.53
C THR A 327 5.94 -11.99 -4.30
N ASP A 328 6.14 -10.73 -3.90
CA ASP A 328 6.95 -10.39 -2.72
C ASP A 328 6.20 -10.62 -1.39
N PRO A 329 6.78 -11.35 -0.42
CA PRO A 329 8.00 -12.16 -0.51
C PRO A 329 7.69 -13.59 -0.99
N THR A 330 8.56 -14.21 -1.78
CA THR A 330 8.54 -15.67 -2.00
C THR A 330 9.91 -16.23 -1.67
N THR A 331 10.03 -16.81 -0.48
CA THR A 331 11.29 -17.34 0.06
C THR A 331 11.18 -18.79 0.51
N GLY A 332 12.33 -19.48 0.59
CA GLY A 332 12.44 -20.80 1.20
C GLY A 332 11.75 -21.92 0.39
N GLY A 333 11.01 -22.79 1.10
CA GLY A 333 10.43 -24.01 0.54
C GLY A 333 9.41 -23.76 -0.58
N VAL A 334 8.64 -22.67 -0.51
CA VAL A 334 7.71 -22.26 -1.59
C VAL A 334 8.49 -21.89 -2.84
N THR A 335 9.57 -21.13 -2.71
CA THR A 335 10.46 -20.81 -3.84
C THR A 335 10.99 -22.08 -4.50
N ALA A 336 11.46 -23.04 -3.71
CA ALA A 336 12.09 -24.27 -4.20
C ALA A 336 11.12 -25.39 -4.61
N SER A 337 9.80 -25.13 -4.65
CA SER A 337 8.79 -26.13 -5.01
C SER A 337 7.86 -25.62 -6.12
N CYS A 338 6.74 -25.00 -5.74
CA CYS A 338 5.76 -24.49 -6.69
C CYS A 338 6.20 -23.17 -7.35
N ALA A 339 7.07 -22.35 -6.74
CA ALA A 339 7.48 -21.10 -7.39
C ALA A 339 8.51 -21.31 -8.50
N TYR A 340 9.64 -21.96 -8.20
CA TYR A 340 10.67 -22.32 -9.18
C TYR A 340 10.68 -23.83 -9.42
N ARG A 341 10.02 -24.24 -10.50
CA ARG A 341 10.24 -25.57 -11.04
C ARG A 341 11.37 -25.54 -12.06
N PHE A 342 12.47 -26.23 -11.77
CA PHE A 342 13.55 -26.48 -12.73
C PHE A 342 13.07 -27.57 -13.72
N CYS A 343 12.67 -27.19 -14.94
CA CYS A 343 12.41 -28.17 -15.99
C CYS A 343 13.74 -28.61 -16.59
N GLY A 344 14.02 -29.92 -16.53
CA GLY A 344 15.12 -30.52 -17.30
C GLY A 344 14.88 -30.42 -18.82
N PRO A 345 15.86 -30.78 -19.64
CA PRO A 345 15.86 -30.54 -21.09
C PRO A 345 14.78 -31.27 -21.91
N SER A 346 13.87 -32.04 -21.29
CA SER A 346 12.83 -32.84 -21.95
C SER A 346 11.38 -32.36 -21.71
N CYS A 347 11.17 -31.18 -21.13
CA CYS A 347 9.81 -30.68 -20.87
C CYS A 347 9.16 -30.01 -22.09
N ASN A 348 7.88 -30.33 -22.31
CA ASN A 348 6.98 -29.70 -23.28
C ASN A 348 6.82 -28.18 -23.00
N PRO A 349 6.63 -27.32 -24.02
CA PRO A 349 6.72 -25.85 -23.90
C PRO A 349 5.57 -25.14 -23.15
N GLY A 350 4.66 -25.88 -22.49
CA GLY A 350 3.47 -25.32 -21.82
C GLY A 350 3.68 -24.72 -20.41
N HIS A 351 4.93 -24.58 -19.95
CA HIS A 351 5.23 -24.00 -18.64
C HIS A 351 5.65 -22.54 -18.78
N HIS A 352 4.84 -21.62 -18.25
CA HIS A 352 5.15 -20.18 -18.23
C HIS A 352 5.37 -19.69 -16.80
N GLN A 353 6.53 -19.09 -16.58
CA GLN A 353 6.92 -18.44 -15.32
C GLN A 353 6.94 -16.93 -15.54
N THR A 354 6.29 -16.18 -14.67
CA THR A 354 6.31 -14.71 -14.71
C THR A 354 6.63 -14.16 -13.34
N ASP A 355 7.70 -13.35 -13.29
CA ASP A 355 8.01 -12.52 -12.14
C ASP A 355 7.14 -11.26 -12.20
N ALA A 356 6.26 -11.08 -11.22
CA ALA A 356 5.41 -9.90 -11.13
C ALA A 356 6.23 -8.62 -10.83
N ALA A 357 7.53 -8.72 -10.50
CA ALA A 357 8.38 -7.59 -10.13
C ALA A 357 8.81 -6.68 -11.30
N ARG A 358 8.45 -6.96 -12.56
CA ARG A 358 8.81 -6.10 -13.71
C ARG A 358 7.60 -5.61 -14.50
N ARG A 359 7.42 -4.27 -14.52
CA ARG A 359 6.59 -3.56 -15.52
C ARG A 359 6.98 -3.99 -16.94
N ILE A 360 5.99 -4.38 -17.74
CA ILE A 360 6.07 -4.26 -19.20
C ILE A 360 5.65 -2.82 -19.56
N PRO A 361 6.37 -2.10 -20.44
CA PRO A 361 6.10 -0.68 -20.72
C PRO A 361 4.72 -0.33 -21.33
N ASP A 362 3.86 -1.32 -21.62
CA ASP A 362 2.65 -1.15 -22.43
C ASP A 362 1.33 -1.40 -21.67
N GLY A 363 1.28 -1.10 -20.37
CA GLY A 363 0.02 -1.18 -19.60
C GLY A 363 -0.55 -2.59 -19.45
N ARG A 364 0.22 -3.62 -19.78
CA ARG A 364 -0.08 -5.02 -19.46
C ARG A 364 0.54 -5.35 -18.11
N VAL A 365 -0.32 -5.62 -17.14
CA VAL A 365 0.05 -6.25 -15.87
C VAL A 365 0.68 -7.60 -16.23
N CYS A 366 1.93 -7.84 -15.83
CA CYS A 366 2.44 -9.21 -15.78
C CYS A 366 1.53 -9.97 -14.81
N ALA A 367 0.88 -11.00 -15.34
CA ALA A 367 -0.14 -11.84 -14.72
C ALA A 367 -0.03 -11.99 -13.20
#